data_AF-A0A6J4HQ83-F1
#
_entry.id   AF-A0A6J4HQ83-F1
#
_cell.length_a   1.000
_cell.length_b   1.000
_cell.length_c   1.000
_cell.angle_alpha   90.00
_cell.angle_beta   90.00
_cell.angle_gamma   90.00
#
_symmetry.space_group_name_H-M   'P 1'
#
loop_
_entity.id
_entity.type
_entity.pdbx_description
1 polymer ?
#
loop_
_entity_poly.entity_id
_entity_poly.type
_entity_poly.pdbx_seq_one_letter_code
_entity_poly.pdbx_strand_id
1 'polypeptide(L)'
;MAFRKLLHRLTTSDAELDRERLQQFCRDVPGVTPIAEAEPRQEITVAGEISSLRIVPRAGTPSLEVTVKDGSGSLVIVWTGRRHIPGVAPGRRLVVSGRGTPHGSNGRLSLLNPRYELL
;
A
#
# COMPACT_ATOMS: atom_id res chain seq x y z
N MET A 1 -20.31 -19.88 32.68
CA MET A 1 -20.52 -19.18 31.40
C MET A 1 -19.53 -18.01 31.25
N ALA A 2 -18.25 -18.28 30.99
CA ALA A 2 -17.22 -17.23 30.80
C ALA A 2 -16.03 -17.70 29.93
N PHE A 3 -15.76 -19.01 29.91
CA PHE A 3 -14.67 -19.59 29.13
C PHE A 3 -14.88 -19.57 27.60
N ARG A 4 -16.12 -19.46 27.11
CA ARG A 4 -16.41 -19.39 25.66
C ARG A 4 -16.02 -18.05 25.02
N LYS A 5 -15.95 -16.96 25.79
CA LYS A 5 -15.61 -15.62 25.27
C LYS A 5 -14.10 -15.39 25.18
N LEU A 6 -13.31 -16.16 25.93
CA LEU A 6 -11.84 -16.09 25.91
C LEU A 6 -11.21 -16.91 24.76
N LEU A 7 -11.85 -18.01 24.35
CA LEU A 7 -11.37 -18.86 23.26
C LEU A 7 -11.64 -18.27 21.86
N HIS A 8 -12.60 -17.35 21.72
CA HIS A 8 -12.87 -16.68 20.44
C HIS A 8 -11.85 -15.56 20.11
N ARG A 9 -11.02 -15.17 21.08
CA ARG A 9 -9.94 -14.20 20.91
C ARG A 9 -8.63 -14.83 20.39
N LEU A 10 -8.63 -16.16 20.19
CA LEU A 10 -7.51 -16.91 19.62
C LEU A 10 -7.67 -17.17 18.12
N THR A 11 -8.83 -16.82 17.51
CA THR A 11 -9.14 -17.18 16.12
C THR A 11 -9.06 -16.02 15.13
N THR A 12 -9.12 -14.77 15.58
CA THR A 12 -8.75 -13.61 14.75
C THR A 12 -7.29 -13.32 15.02
N SER A 13 -6.42 -13.69 14.09
CA SER A 13 -4.99 -13.38 14.21
C SER A 13 -4.79 -11.86 14.32
N ASP A 14 -3.80 -11.41 15.08
CA ASP A 14 -3.48 -9.97 15.25
C ASP A 14 -3.36 -9.25 13.88
N ALA A 15 -2.82 -9.97 12.89
CA ALA A 15 -2.71 -9.52 11.51
C ALA A 15 -4.06 -9.24 10.82
N GLU A 16 -5.10 -10.00 11.17
CA GLU A 16 -6.46 -9.79 10.64
C GLU A 16 -7.08 -8.51 11.20
N LEU A 17 -6.91 -8.27 12.51
CA LEU A 17 -7.37 -7.04 13.17
C LEU A 17 -6.64 -5.81 12.62
N ASP A 18 -5.33 -5.91 12.42
CA ASP A 18 -4.54 -4.82 11.85
C ASP A 18 -4.91 -4.55 10.39
N ARG A 19 -5.19 -5.60 9.61
CA ARG A 19 -5.71 -5.48 8.24
C ARG A 19 -7.05 -4.74 8.22
N GLU A 20 -7.98 -5.10 9.10
CA GLU A 20 -9.29 -4.44 9.22
C GLU A 20 -9.17 -2.98 9.65
N ARG A 21 -8.32 -2.68 10.64
CA ARG A 21 -8.05 -1.30 11.08
C ARG A 21 -7.44 -0.45 9.97
N LEU A 22 -6.47 -0.99 9.23
CA LEU A 22 -5.86 -0.31 8.10
C LEU A 22 -6.89 -0.05 7.00
N GLN A 23 -7.73 -1.05 6.69
CA GLN A 23 -8.81 -0.91 5.71
C GLN A 23 -9.82 0.15 6.12
N GLN A 24 -10.21 0.19 7.39
CA GLN A 24 -11.10 1.23 7.90
C GLN A 24 -10.45 2.62 7.78
N PHE A 25 -9.21 2.79 8.26
CA PHE A 25 -8.49 4.05 8.14
C PHE A 25 -8.42 4.55 6.69
N CYS A 26 -8.09 3.68 5.74
CA CYS A 26 -7.97 4.08 4.33
C CYS A 26 -9.32 4.47 3.73
N ARG A 27 -10.40 3.79 4.11
CA ARG A 27 -11.77 4.14 3.66
C ARG A 27 -12.24 5.51 4.15
N ASP A 28 -11.75 5.94 5.32
CA ASP A 28 -12.09 7.24 5.89
C ASP A 28 -11.36 8.41 5.21
N VAL A 29 -10.36 8.15 4.34
CA VAL A 29 -9.67 9.17 3.57
C VAL A 29 -10.51 9.57 2.34
N PRO A 30 -10.86 10.87 2.16
CA PRO A 30 -11.68 11.29 1.04
C PRO A 30 -11.03 11.08 -0.33
N GLY A 31 -11.83 10.68 -1.32
CA GLY A 31 -11.41 10.63 -2.73
C GLY A 31 -10.44 9.50 -3.09
N VAL A 32 -10.33 8.47 -2.24
CA VAL A 32 -9.47 7.31 -2.50
C VAL A 32 -10.28 6.11 -2.99
N THR A 33 -9.61 5.27 -3.77
CA THR A 33 -10.11 3.98 -4.27
C THR A 33 -9.39 2.86 -3.52
N PRO A 34 -10.10 1.83 -3.01
CA PRO A 34 -9.45 0.63 -2.47
C PRO A 34 -8.54 -0.02 -3.51
N ILE A 35 -7.38 -0.52 -3.09
CA ILE A 35 -6.42 -1.18 -3.99
C ILE A 35 -7.06 -2.38 -4.70
N ALA A 36 -7.94 -3.12 -4.02
CA ALA A 36 -8.65 -4.25 -4.62
C ALA A 36 -9.61 -3.87 -5.76
N GLU A 37 -10.03 -2.60 -5.83
CA GLU A 37 -10.95 -2.06 -6.84
C GLU A 37 -10.20 -1.22 -7.90
N ALA A 38 -8.90 -1.00 -7.73
CA ALA A 38 -8.10 -0.24 -8.65
C ALA A 38 -7.85 -1.00 -9.95
N GLU A 39 -7.98 -0.31 -11.09
CA GLU A 39 -7.83 -0.90 -12.41
C GLU A 39 -6.55 -0.44 -13.13
N PRO A 40 -5.93 -1.30 -13.96
CA PRO A 40 -4.80 -0.90 -14.78
C PRO A 40 -5.20 0.16 -15.81
N ARG A 41 -4.26 1.04 -16.13
CA ARG A 41 -4.37 2.14 -17.10
C ARG A 41 -5.36 3.25 -16.72
N GLN A 42 -5.94 3.20 -15.53
CA GLN A 42 -6.76 4.27 -14.97
C GLN A 42 -5.95 5.19 -14.06
N GLU A 43 -6.41 6.42 -13.90
CA GLU A 43 -5.93 7.29 -12.83
C GLU A 43 -6.54 6.81 -11.52
N ILE A 44 -5.69 6.48 -10.54
CA ILE A 44 -6.13 5.97 -9.24
C ILE A 44 -5.53 6.81 -8.13
N THR A 45 -6.31 7.09 -7.10
CA THR A 45 -5.85 7.69 -5.84
C THR A 45 -6.05 6.68 -4.73
N VAL A 46 -5.02 6.39 -3.95
CA VAL A 46 -5.04 5.34 -2.91
C VAL A 46 -4.45 5.90 -1.62
N ALA A 47 -5.13 5.68 -0.50
CA ALA A 47 -4.53 5.79 0.83
C ALA A 47 -3.98 4.42 1.26
N GLY A 48 -2.83 4.42 1.94
CA GLY A 48 -2.29 3.19 2.49
C GLY A 48 -1.07 3.40 3.38
N GLU A 49 -0.59 2.29 3.93
CA GLU A 49 0.59 2.21 4.77
C GLU A 49 1.75 1.53 4.02
N ILE A 50 2.95 2.11 4.15
CA ILE A 50 4.16 1.53 3.60
C ILE A 50 4.53 0.28 4.40
N SER A 51 4.54 -0.87 3.73
CA SER A 51 4.94 -2.13 4.35
C SER A 51 6.40 -2.51 4.10
N SER A 52 6.99 -2.08 2.98
CA SER A 52 8.39 -2.35 2.66
C SER A 52 8.93 -1.42 1.59
N LEU A 53 10.26 -1.29 1.53
CA LEU A 53 10.95 -0.59 0.46
C LEU A 53 12.15 -1.41 -0.01
N ARG A 54 12.51 -1.26 -1.28
CA ARG A 54 13.72 -1.84 -1.86
C ARG A 54 14.29 -0.92 -2.94
N ILE A 55 15.61 -0.90 -3.07
CA ILE A 55 16.29 -0.22 -4.18
C ILE A 55 16.57 -1.26 -5.26
N VAL A 56 16.05 -1.02 -6.46
CA VAL A 56 16.16 -1.93 -7.61
C VAL A 56 16.93 -1.24 -8.74
N PRO A 57 18.04 -1.81 -9.23
CA PRO A 57 18.68 -1.33 -10.44
C PRO A 57 17.76 -1.51 -11.66
N ARG A 58 17.52 -0.45 -12.43
CA ARG A 58 16.77 -0.47 -13.69
C ARG A 58 17.51 0.34 -14.75
N ALA A 59 17.90 -0.30 -15.85
CA ALA A 59 18.60 0.34 -16.97
C ALA A 59 19.82 1.19 -16.53
N GLY A 60 20.64 0.66 -15.62
CA GLY A 60 21.83 1.34 -15.09
C GLY A 60 21.58 2.41 -14.03
N THR A 61 20.32 2.71 -13.70
CA THR A 61 19.94 3.71 -12.70
C THR A 61 19.16 3.07 -11.53
N PRO A 62 19.35 3.48 -10.26
CA PRO A 62 18.55 2.96 -9.16
C PRO A 62 17.10 3.46 -9.22
N SER A 63 16.16 2.59 -8.86
CA SER A 63 14.77 2.93 -8.59
C SER A 63 14.39 2.53 -7.18
N LEU A 64 13.69 3.39 -6.46
CA LEU A 64 13.10 3.09 -5.16
C LEU A 64 11.72 2.47 -5.40
N GLU A 65 11.54 1.21 -5.02
CA GLU A 65 10.26 0.53 -5.07
C GLU A 65 9.70 0.38 -3.65
N VAL A 66 8.45 0.79 -3.46
CA VAL A 66 7.79 0.84 -2.15
C VAL A 66 6.47 0.08 -2.23
N THR A 67 6.27 -0.90 -1.35
CA THR A 67 4.99 -1.61 -1.27
C THR A 67 4.07 -0.94 -0.27
N VAL A 68 2.92 -0.50 -0.76
CA VAL A 68 1.84 0.08 0.04
C VAL A 68 0.70 -0.91 0.15
N LYS A 69 0.09 -1.00 1.33
CA LYS A 69 -1.11 -1.79 1.60
C LYS A 69 -2.20 -0.87 2.14
N ASP A 70 -3.44 -1.18 1.83
CA ASP A 70 -4.63 -0.49 2.35
C ASP A 70 -5.55 -1.45 3.12
N GLY A 71 -5.11 -2.68 3.39
CA GLY A 71 -5.91 -3.74 4.00
C GLY A 71 -6.83 -4.51 3.03
N SER A 72 -7.09 -3.97 1.83
CA SER A 72 -7.79 -4.67 0.73
C SER A 72 -6.83 -5.34 -0.26
N GLY A 73 -5.65 -4.76 -0.46
CA GLY A 73 -4.66 -5.26 -1.40
C GLY A 73 -3.27 -4.67 -1.20
N SER A 74 -2.44 -4.76 -2.24
CA SER A 74 -1.11 -4.16 -2.25
C SER A 74 -0.74 -3.55 -3.60
N LEU A 75 -0.14 -2.36 -3.54
CA LEU A 75 0.28 -1.54 -4.68
C LEU A 75 1.81 -1.33 -4.60
N VAL A 76 2.48 -1.19 -5.74
CA VAL A 76 3.91 -0.81 -5.79
C VAL A 76 4.05 0.63 -6.25
N ILE A 77 4.70 1.49 -5.47
CA ILE A 77 5.13 2.80 -5.95
C ILE A 77 6.58 2.67 -6.43
N VAL A 78 6.89 3.26 -7.57
CA VAL A 78 8.24 3.25 -8.14
C VAL A 78 8.69 4.68 -8.40
N TRP A 79 9.72 5.13 -7.67
CA TRP A 79 10.43 6.38 -7.98
C TRP A 79 11.72 6.07 -8.74
N THR A 80 11.79 6.46 -10.01
CA THR A 80 12.96 6.22 -10.86
C THR A 80 14.07 7.22 -10.58
N GLY A 81 15.34 6.79 -10.61
CA GLY A 81 16.47 7.67 -10.34
C GLY A 81 16.66 8.03 -8.87
N ARG A 82 15.84 7.47 -7.97
CA ARG A 82 15.85 7.78 -6.55
C ARG A 82 16.23 6.55 -5.75
N ARG A 83 17.06 6.77 -4.72
CA ARG A 83 17.37 5.76 -3.69
C ARG A 83 16.55 5.97 -2.42
N HIS A 84 16.05 7.18 -2.22
CA HIS A 84 15.34 7.61 -1.02
C HIS A 84 14.37 8.74 -1.36
N ILE A 85 13.26 8.79 -0.64
CA ILE A 85 12.29 9.89 -0.62
C ILE A 85 12.07 10.25 0.87
N PRO A 86 12.31 11.49 1.32
CA PRO A 86 12.12 11.87 2.72
C PRO A 86 10.71 11.54 3.23
N GLY A 87 10.64 10.94 4.43
CA GLY A 87 9.38 10.56 5.08
C GLY A 87 8.70 9.30 4.53
N VAL A 88 9.20 8.73 3.43
CA VAL A 88 8.74 7.45 2.89
C VAL A 88 9.54 6.32 3.56
N ALA A 89 8.97 5.75 4.62
CA ALA A 89 9.55 4.69 5.44
C ALA A 89 8.46 3.69 5.89
N PRO A 90 8.80 2.46 6.32
CA PRO A 90 7.81 1.47 6.72
C PRO A 90 6.98 1.95 7.92
N GLY A 91 5.70 1.60 7.95
CA GLY A 91 4.73 2.06 8.95
C GLY A 91 4.22 3.50 8.73
N ARG A 92 4.78 4.26 7.79
CA ARG A 92 4.24 5.58 7.42
C ARG A 92 3.05 5.42 6.49
N ARG A 93 2.08 6.31 6.65
CA ARG A 93 0.87 6.37 5.82
C ARG A 93 0.94 7.54 4.86
N LEU A 94 0.31 7.36 3.71
CA LEU A 94 0.32 8.34 2.64
C LEU A 94 -0.87 8.15 1.71
N VAL A 95 -1.20 9.22 1.00
CA VAL A 95 -2.07 9.20 -0.19
C VAL A 95 -1.18 9.28 -1.42
N VAL A 96 -1.44 8.43 -2.42
CA VAL A 96 -0.77 8.48 -3.72
C VAL A 96 -1.77 8.55 -4.85
N SER A 97 -1.46 9.36 -5.85
CA SER A 97 -2.23 9.48 -7.09
C SER A 97 -1.33 9.29 -8.30
N GLY A 98 -1.78 8.49 -9.24
CA GLY A 98 -1.12 8.30 -10.52
C GLY A 98 -1.85 7.29 -11.41
N ARG A 99 -1.30 7.07 -12.59
CA ARG A 99 -1.81 6.05 -13.52
C ARG A 99 -1.36 4.64 -13.13
N GLY A 100 -2.32 3.75 -12.88
CA GLY A 100 -2.10 2.34 -12.59
C GLY A 100 -1.43 1.62 -13.76
N THR A 101 -0.33 0.91 -13.50
CA THR A 101 0.38 0.10 -14.50
C THR A 101 0.60 -1.32 -13.96
N PRO A 102 0.34 -2.38 -14.75
CA PRO A 102 0.66 -3.74 -14.33
C PRO A 102 2.13 -3.89 -13.93
N HIS A 103 2.38 -4.59 -12.82
CA HIS A 103 3.69 -4.76 -12.23
C HIS A 103 3.95 -6.20 -11.83
N GLY A 104 5.05 -6.76 -12.34
CA GLY A 104 5.43 -8.15 -12.09
C GLY A 104 4.46 -9.14 -12.72
N SER A 105 4.69 -10.42 -12.49
CA SER A 105 3.87 -11.53 -13.01
C SER A 105 2.59 -11.77 -12.21
N ASN A 106 2.49 -11.24 -10.99
CA ASN A 106 1.34 -11.44 -10.10
C ASN A 106 0.20 -10.44 -10.32
N GLY A 107 0.28 -9.60 -11.36
CA GLY A 107 -0.79 -8.68 -11.73
C GLY A 107 -0.98 -7.51 -10.76
N ARG A 108 -0.08 -7.29 -9.78
CA ARG A 108 -0.15 -6.12 -8.90
C ARG A 108 -0.09 -4.84 -9.73
N LEU A 109 -0.79 -3.80 -9.29
CA LEU A 109 -0.63 -2.49 -9.88
C LEU A 109 0.62 -1.79 -9.32
N SER A 110 1.16 -0.90 -10.14
CA SER A 110 2.17 0.06 -9.74
C SER A 110 1.84 1.47 -10.20
N LEU A 111 2.38 2.43 -9.46
CA LEU A 111 2.40 3.84 -9.84
C LEU A 111 3.84 4.28 -10.06
N LEU A 112 4.12 4.80 -11.25
CA LEU A 112 5.43 5.33 -11.62
C LEU A 112 5.47 6.83 -11.31
N ASN A 113 6.45 7.24 -10.49
CA ASN A 113 6.66 8.63 -10.05
C ASN A 113 5.36 9.37 -9.67
N PRO A 114 4.49 8.79 -8.83
CA PRO A 114 3.20 9.40 -8.52
C PRO A 114 3.34 10.68 -7.71
N ARG A 115 2.25 11.47 -7.71
CA ARG A 115 2.01 12.46 -6.66
C ARG A 115 1.77 11.73 -5.35
N TYR A 116 2.36 12.20 -4.26
CA TYR A 116 2.13 11.65 -2.93
C TYR A 116 2.01 12.74 -1.88
N GLU A 117 1.31 12.41 -0.80
CA GLU A 117 1.15 13.25 0.39
C GLU A 117 1.29 12.35 1.63
N LEU A 118 2.13 12.75 2.58
CA LEU A 118 2.31 12.02 3.84
C LEU A 118 1.17 12.38 4.81
N LEU A 119 0.63 11.38 5.50
CA LEU A 119 -0.39 11.52 6.53
C LEU A 119 0.19 11.49 7.95
#